data_AF-X1U413-F1
#
_entry.id   AF-X1U413-F1
#
_cell.length_a   1.000
_cell.length_b   1.000
_cell.length_c   1.000
_cell.angle_alpha   90.00
_cell.angle_beta   90.00
_cell.angle_gamma   90.00
#
_symmetry.space_group_name_H-M   'P 1'
#
loop_
_entity.id
_entity.type
_entity.pdbx_description
1 polymer ?
#
loop_
_entity_poly.entity_id
_entity_poly.type
_entity_poly.pdbx_seq_one_letter_code
_entity_poly.pdbx_strand_id
1 'polypeptide(L)'
;IWPMRAVIGGLESRLRRFTKTDMSVYFGDMVDHVDKIWDALDEYKEIIEGLNDTHDSLATNRTNEVVRMLTVIATILLPITVVASIFGMNIPLGPFEESHYSALFVFLITLGIISGMLYFFRRQHWI
;
A
#
# COMPACT_ATOMS: atom_id res chain seq x y z
N ILE A 1 29.90 14.18 -2.78
CA ILE A 1 30.37 14.67 -1.46
C ILE A 1 31.88 14.55 -1.29
N TRP A 2 32.47 13.37 -1.49
CA TRP A 2 33.94 13.19 -1.57
C TRP A 2 34.68 14.26 -2.41
N PRO A 3 34.17 14.67 -3.60
CA PRO A 3 34.83 15.71 -4.38
C PRO A 3 34.79 17.10 -3.74
N MET A 4 33.79 17.48 -2.95
CA MET A 4 33.68 18.85 -2.42
C MET A 4 34.60 19.05 -1.19
N ARG A 5 34.64 18.07 -0.27
CA ARG A 5 35.66 18.03 0.79
C ARG A 5 37.08 17.97 0.22
N ALA A 6 37.31 17.17 -0.82
CA ALA A 6 38.60 17.10 -1.50
C ALA A 6 38.99 18.41 -2.20
N VAL A 7 38.02 19.12 -2.79
CA VAL A 7 38.25 20.43 -3.44
C VAL A 7 38.54 21.52 -2.41
N ILE A 8 37.81 21.58 -1.30
CA ILE A 8 38.04 22.60 -0.25
C ILE A 8 39.35 22.35 0.50
N GLY A 9 39.66 21.09 0.87
CA GLY A 9 40.95 20.73 1.46
C GLY A 9 42.12 20.91 0.47
N GLY A 10 41.89 20.67 -0.82
CA GLY A 10 42.88 20.95 -1.87
C GLY A 10 43.15 22.45 -2.06
N LEU A 11 42.13 23.29 -1.90
CA LEU A 11 42.21 24.76 -1.98
C LEU A 11 43.00 25.34 -0.80
N GLU A 12 42.81 24.85 0.42
CA GLU A 12 43.56 25.26 1.61
C GLU A 12 45.08 25.12 1.41
N SER A 13 45.50 23.96 0.87
CA SER A 13 46.93 23.69 0.61
C SER A 13 47.55 24.61 -0.46
N ARG A 14 46.76 25.04 -1.45
CA ARG A 14 47.21 25.92 -2.54
C ARG A 14 47.21 27.40 -2.16
N LEU A 15 46.26 27.86 -1.36
CA LEU A 15 46.12 29.26 -0.95
C LEU A 15 47.15 29.69 0.10
N ARG A 16 47.69 28.74 0.87
CA ARG A 16 48.80 28.95 1.81
C ARG A 16 50.07 29.52 1.14
N ARG A 17 50.23 29.36 -0.19
CA ARG A 17 51.31 29.99 -0.98
C ARG A 17 51.09 31.47 -1.32
N PHE A 18 49.85 31.97 -1.25
CA PHE A 18 49.48 33.31 -1.75
C PHE A 18 49.14 34.32 -0.65
N THR A 19 48.88 33.88 0.60
CA THR A 19 48.53 34.76 1.73
C THR A 19 49.40 34.47 2.95
N LYS A 20 49.98 35.51 3.57
CA LYS A 20 50.79 35.40 4.81
C LYS A 20 49.95 35.30 6.10
N THR A 21 48.67 35.61 6.02
CA THR A 21 47.70 35.57 7.12
C THR A 21 47.12 34.16 7.25
N ASP A 22 46.99 33.65 8.47
CA ASP A 22 46.45 32.31 8.73
C ASP A 22 44.93 32.27 8.45
N MET A 23 44.55 31.89 7.24
CA MET A 23 43.14 31.76 6.80
C MET A 23 42.54 30.38 7.09
N SER A 24 43.29 29.49 7.74
CA SER A 24 42.86 28.14 8.12
C SER A 24 41.55 28.15 8.89
N VAL A 25 41.34 29.15 9.75
CA VAL A 25 40.11 29.33 10.56
C VAL A 25 38.87 29.56 9.68
N TYR A 26 38.97 30.39 8.65
CA TYR A 26 37.82 30.67 7.75
C TYR A 26 37.49 29.49 6.84
N PHE A 27 38.52 28.76 6.38
CA PHE A 27 38.32 27.53 5.61
C PHE A 27 37.72 26.41 6.46
N GLY A 28 38.16 26.27 7.72
CA GLY A 28 37.57 25.35 8.69
C GLY A 28 36.08 25.63 8.91
N ASP A 29 35.72 26.89 9.13
CA ASP A 29 34.32 27.31 9.32
C ASP A 29 33.46 27.02 8.06
N MET A 30 34.00 27.23 6.86
CA MET A 30 33.32 26.84 5.62
C MET A 30 33.11 25.32 5.50
N VAL A 31 34.10 24.51 5.89
CA VAL A 31 33.97 23.05 5.90
C VAL A 31 32.89 22.62 6.89
N ASP A 32 32.90 23.18 8.11
CA ASP A 32 31.90 22.90 9.14
C ASP A 32 30.49 23.28 8.69
N HIS A 33 30.33 24.39 7.97
CA HIS A 33 29.05 24.78 7.39
C HIS A 33 28.56 23.83 6.30
N VAL A 34 29.46 23.37 5.43
CA VAL A 34 29.12 22.38 4.40
C VAL A 34 28.72 21.05 5.03
N ASP A 35 29.43 20.61 6.07
CA ASP A 35 29.12 19.36 6.78
C ASP A 35 27.76 19.47 7.50
N LYS A 36 27.44 20.61 8.16
CA LYS A 36 26.10 20.83 8.75
C LYS A 36 24.96 20.79 7.73
N ILE A 37 25.14 21.42 6.57
CA ILE A 37 24.13 21.39 5.50
C ILE A 37 23.95 19.97 4.98
N TRP A 38 25.04 19.20 4.91
CA TRP A 38 25.02 17.82 4.49
C TRP A 38 24.24 16.94 5.47
N ASP A 39 24.53 17.04 6.76
CA ASP A 39 23.83 16.28 7.80
C ASP A 39 22.32 16.58 7.76
N ALA A 40 21.94 17.85 7.58
CA ALA A 40 20.54 18.24 7.43
C ALA A 40 19.90 17.68 6.15
N LEU A 41 20.63 17.61 5.03
CA LEU A 41 20.15 16.99 3.79
C LEU A 41 19.94 15.49 3.94
N ASP A 42 20.82 14.81 4.66
CA ASP A 42 20.71 13.37 4.93
C ASP A 42 19.50 13.09 5.83
N GLU A 43 19.31 13.90 6.88
CA GLU A 43 18.10 13.85 7.72
C GLU A 43 16.83 14.09 6.91
N TYR A 44 16.80 15.10 6.04
CA TYR A 44 15.64 15.34 5.17
C TYR A 44 15.39 14.18 4.20
N LYS A 45 16.46 13.55 3.69
CA LYS A 45 16.32 12.38 2.82
C LYS A 45 15.68 11.22 3.56
N GLU A 46 16.13 10.91 4.79
CA GLU A 46 15.52 9.87 5.63
C GLU A 46 14.03 10.17 5.91
N ILE A 47 13.68 11.43 6.19
CA ILE A 47 12.29 11.84 6.41
C ILE A 47 11.46 11.63 5.14
N ILE A 48 11.98 11.99 3.97
CA ILE A 48 11.28 11.81 2.68
C ILE A 48 11.08 10.32 2.38
N GLU A 49 12.10 9.48 2.63
CA GLU A 49 11.99 8.04 2.47
C GLU A 49 10.90 7.46 3.37
N GLY A 50 10.87 7.84 4.66
CA GLY A 50 9.81 7.42 5.58
C GLY A 50 8.41 7.92 5.19
N LEU A 51 8.32 9.13 4.61
CA LEU A 51 7.05 9.66 4.09
C LEU A 51 6.59 8.88 2.85
N ASN A 52 7.52 8.52 1.97
CA ASN A 52 7.22 7.73 0.78
C ASN A 52 6.72 6.32 1.16
N ASP A 53 7.39 5.66 2.11
CA ASP A 53 6.96 4.36 2.64
C ASP A 53 5.55 4.45 3.26
N THR A 54 5.27 5.54 3.96
CA THR A 54 3.94 5.82 4.51
C THR A 54 2.90 6.04 3.40
N HIS A 55 3.26 6.78 2.36
CA HIS A 55 2.40 7.01 1.20
C HIS A 55 2.05 5.69 0.49
N ASP A 56 3.04 4.85 0.24
CA ASP A 56 2.87 3.53 -0.37
C ASP A 56 2.01 2.61 0.51
N SER A 57 2.21 2.67 1.83
CA SER A 57 1.37 1.94 2.80
C SER A 57 -0.09 2.39 2.75
N LEU A 58 -0.33 3.71 2.70
CA LEU A 58 -1.68 4.26 2.58
C LEU A 58 -2.33 3.92 1.23
N ALA A 59 -1.56 3.96 0.13
CA ALA A 59 -2.03 3.58 -1.19
C ALA A 59 -2.40 2.08 -1.25
N THR A 60 -1.57 1.22 -0.68
CA THR A 60 -1.83 -0.21 -0.53
C THR A 60 -3.09 -0.44 0.31
N ASN A 61 -3.24 0.28 1.42
CA ASN A 61 -4.42 0.15 2.29
C ASN A 61 -5.73 0.52 1.56
N ARG A 62 -5.72 1.62 0.80
CA ARG A 62 -6.87 2.02 -0.05
C ARG A 62 -7.18 0.95 -1.10
N THR A 63 -6.14 0.40 -1.74
CA THR A 63 -6.32 -0.65 -2.75
C THR A 63 -6.92 -1.91 -2.14
N ASN A 64 -6.43 -2.32 -0.96
CA ASN A 64 -6.98 -3.45 -0.21
C ASN A 64 -8.44 -3.20 0.17
N GLU A 65 -8.81 -1.99 0.58
CA GLU A 65 -10.19 -1.62 0.89
C GLU A 65 -11.12 -1.74 -0.35
N VAL A 66 -10.66 -1.28 -1.51
CA VAL A 66 -11.40 -1.43 -2.76
C VAL A 66 -11.59 -2.91 -3.15
N VAL A 67 -10.52 -3.70 -3.10
CA VAL A 67 -10.58 -5.16 -3.38
C VAL A 67 -11.49 -5.88 -2.38
N ARG A 68 -11.45 -5.48 -1.11
CA ARG A 68 -12.31 -6.00 -0.06
C ARG A 68 -13.79 -5.71 -0.38
N MET A 69 -14.12 -4.48 -0.76
CA MET A 69 -15.48 -4.12 -1.16
C MET A 69 -15.97 -4.93 -2.37
N LEU A 70 -15.15 -5.05 -3.41
CA LEU A 70 -15.47 -5.87 -4.59
C LEU A 70 -15.68 -7.34 -4.23
N THR A 71 -14.86 -7.88 -3.33
CA THR A 71 -14.97 -9.27 -2.86
C THR A 71 -16.28 -9.49 -2.12
N VAL A 72 -16.69 -8.59 -1.22
CA VAL A 72 -17.97 -8.68 -0.50
C VAL A 72 -19.14 -8.71 -1.49
N ILE A 73 -19.13 -7.81 -2.49
CA ILE A 73 -20.14 -7.76 -3.53
C ILE A 73 -20.17 -9.08 -4.32
N ALA A 74 -19.00 -9.58 -4.74
CA ALA A 74 -18.88 -10.83 -5.48
C ALA A 74 -19.36 -12.05 -4.68
N THR A 75 -19.01 -12.15 -3.40
CA THR A 75 -19.43 -13.25 -2.50
C THR A 75 -20.95 -13.31 -2.37
N ILE A 76 -21.66 -12.18 -2.43
CA ILE A 76 -23.12 -12.13 -2.42
C ILE A 76 -23.69 -12.49 -3.81
N LEU A 77 -23.11 -11.93 -4.88
CA LEU A 77 -23.60 -12.12 -6.25
C LEU A 77 -23.41 -13.54 -6.78
N LEU A 78 -22.30 -14.20 -6.48
CA LEU A 78 -21.96 -15.54 -6.98
C LEU A 78 -23.06 -16.58 -6.70
N PRO A 79 -23.49 -16.84 -5.44
CA PRO A 79 -24.54 -17.82 -5.16
C PRO A 79 -25.90 -17.41 -5.75
N ILE A 80 -26.24 -16.11 -5.76
CA ILE A 80 -27.46 -15.61 -6.39
C ILE A 80 -27.45 -15.90 -7.90
N THR A 81 -26.30 -15.69 -8.56
CA THR A 81 -26.12 -15.92 -10.00
C THR A 81 -26.19 -17.40 -10.33
N VAL A 82 -25.59 -18.27 -9.50
CA VAL A 82 -25.68 -19.73 -9.68
C VAL A 82 -27.14 -20.20 -9.62
N VAL A 83 -27.91 -19.68 -8.66
CA VAL A 83 -29.34 -20.00 -8.54
C VAL A 83 -30.13 -19.49 -9.73
N ALA A 84 -29.94 -18.22 -10.11
CA ALA A 84 -30.60 -17.63 -11.28
C ALA A 84 -30.25 -18.39 -12.57
N SER A 85 -29.01 -18.87 -12.71
CA SER A 85 -28.58 -19.70 -13.84
C SER A 85 -29.29 -21.05 -13.85
N ILE A 86 -29.34 -21.76 -12.72
CA ILE A 86 -30.03 -23.07 -12.59
C ILE A 86 -31.52 -22.94 -12.93
N PHE A 87 -32.20 -21.89 -12.44
CA PHE A 87 -33.61 -21.65 -12.73
C PHE A 87 -33.87 -21.03 -14.12
N GLY A 88 -32.86 -20.40 -14.72
CA GLY A 88 -32.92 -19.89 -16.10
C GLY A 88 -32.69 -20.97 -17.16
N MET A 89 -32.16 -22.13 -16.76
CA MET A 89 -32.07 -23.31 -17.62
C MET A 89 -33.47 -23.93 -17.73
N ASN A 90 -33.99 -24.06 -18.96
CA ASN A 90 -35.25 -24.78 -19.27
C ASN A 90 -35.10 -26.31 -19.09
N ILE A 91 -34.52 -26.76 -17.97
CA ILE A 91 -34.40 -28.18 -17.62
C ILE A 91 -35.47 -28.47 -16.57
N PRO A 92 -36.38 -29.44 -16.82
CA PRO A 92 -37.35 -29.84 -15.82
C PRO A 92 -36.62 -30.38 -14.59
N LEU A 93 -36.75 -29.68 -13.46
CA LEU A 93 -36.04 -29.95 -12.20
C LEU A 93 -36.49 -31.25 -11.49
N GLY A 94 -37.15 -32.17 -12.20
CA GLY A 94 -37.70 -33.40 -11.66
C GLY A 94 -38.82 -33.14 -10.63
N PRO A 95 -39.00 -33.96 -9.58
CA PRO A 95 -40.13 -33.85 -8.63
C PRO A 95 -40.22 -32.50 -7.86
N PHE A 96 -39.24 -31.61 -8.04
CA PHE A 96 -39.26 -30.25 -7.52
C PHE A 96 -40.04 -29.26 -8.40
N GLU A 97 -40.36 -29.58 -9.65
CA GLU A 97 -41.14 -28.70 -10.52
C GLU A 97 -42.62 -28.62 -10.10
N GLU A 98 -43.18 -29.72 -9.57
CA GLU A 98 -44.59 -29.80 -9.17
C GLU A 98 -44.85 -29.45 -7.70
N SER A 99 -43.79 -29.30 -6.89
CA SER A 99 -43.91 -28.98 -5.47
C SER A 99 -43.86 -27.47 -5.25
N HIS A 100 -44.91 -26.91 -4.63
CA HIS A 100 -44.98 -25.51 -4.21
C HIS A 100 -43.81 -25.07 -3.28
N TYR A 101 -43.08 -26.04 -2.70
CA TYR A 101 -42.02 -25.80 -1.73
C TYR A 101 -40.60 -25.83 -2.32
N SER A 102 -40.42 -26.18 -3.60
CA SER A 102 -39.10 -26.28 -4.22
C SER A 102 -38.38 -24.93 -4.28
N ALA A 103 -39.08 -23.87 -4.66
CA ALA A 103 -38.56 -22.51 -4.67
C ALA A 103 -38.12 -22.06 -3.27
N LEU A 104 -38.86 -22.45 -2.23
CA LEU A 104 -38.55 -22.12 -0.84
C LEU A 104 -37.32 -22.90 -0.33
N PHE A 105 -37.17 -24.17 -0.72
CA PHE A 105 -36.03 -24.98 -0.34
C PHE A 105 -34.72 -24.49 -0.98
N VAL A 106 -34.76 -24.12 -2.27
CA VAL A 106 -33.58 -23.55 -2.93
C VAL A 106 -33.23 -22.19 -2.33
N PHE A 107 -34.22 -21.33 -2.09
CA PHE A 107 -34.00 -20.05 -1.41
C PHE A 107 -33.32 -20.23 -0.05
N LEU A 108 -33.76 -21.19 0.77
CA LEU A 108 -33.14 -21.48 2.07
C LEU A 108 -31.70 -22.00 1.95
N ILE A 109 -31.41 -22.86 0.97
CA ILE A 109 -30.04 -23.34 0.72
C ILE A 109 -29.13 -22.17 0.30
N THR A 110 -29.58 -21.32 -0.62
CA THR A 110 -28.80 -20.16 -1.07
C THR A 110 -28.56 -19.18 0.07
N LEU A 111 -29.59 -18.90 0.87
CA LEU A 111 -29.48 -18.05 2.05
C LEU A 111 -28.50 -18.64 3.08
N GLY A 112 -28.52 -19.96 3.26
CA GLY A 112 -27.58 -20.68 4.12
C GLY A 112 -26.14 -20.59 3.64
N ILE A 113 -25.90 -20.75 2.33
CA ILE A 113 -24.56 -20.60 1.73
C ILE A 113 -24.05 -19.16 1.87
N ILE A 114 -24.88 -18.15 1.57
CA ILE A 114 -24.53 -16.74 1.73
C ILE A 114 -24.19 -16.43 3.19
N SER A 115 -25.04 -16.87 4.12
CA SER A 115 -24.84 -16.66 5.56
C SER A 115 -23.58 -17.35 6.07
N GLY A 116 -23.31 -18.57 5.59
CA GLY A 116 -22.09 -19.32 5.91
C GLY A 116 -20.82 -18.65 5.39
N MET A 117 -20.85 -18.16 4.15
CA MET A 117 -19.72 -17.42 3.56
C MET A 117 -19.48 -16.09 4.28
N LEU A 118 -20.54 -15.33 4.60
CA LEU A 118 -20.43 -14.09 5.38
C LEU A 118 -19.89 -14.35 6.79
N TYR A 119 -20.34 -15.40 7.46
CA TYR A 119 -19.83 -15.79 8.77
C TYR A 119 -18.35 -16.19 8.71
N PHE A 120 -17.94 -16.96 7.71
CA PHE A 120 -16.53 -17.34 7.51
C PHE A 120 -15.64 -16.12 7.24
N PHE A 121 -16.07 -15.20 6.37
CA PHE A 121 -15.34 -13.97 6.07
C PHE A 121 -15.23 -13.04 7.29
N ARG A 122 -16.29 -12.94 8.10
CA ARG A 122 -16.28 -12.18 9.35
C ARG A 122 -15.33 -12.79 10.39
N ARG A 123 -15.26 -14.13 10.47
CA ARG A 123 -14.34 -14.84 11.38
C ARG A 123 -12.88 -14.69 10.96
N GLN A 124 -12.61 -14.56 9.67
CA GLN A 124 -11.26 -14.30 9.13
C GLN A 124 -10.81 -12.83 9.31
N HIS A 125 -11.64 -11.95 9.88
CA HIS A 125 -11.40 -10.50 9.95
C HIS A 125 -11.25 -9.82 8.57
N TRP A 126 -11.70 -10.48 7.50
CA TRP A 126 -11.73 -9.91 6.15
C TRP A 126 -12.96 -9.02 5.95
N ILE A 127 -13.91 -8.99 6.91
CA ILE A 127 -15.06 -8.08 7.06
C ILE A 127 -15.16 -7.76 8.55
#